data_AF-A0A7X7FMQ8-F1
#
_entry.id   AF-A0A7X7FMQ8-F1
#
_cell.length_a   1.000
_cell.length_b   1.000
_cell.length_c   1.000
_cell.angle_alpha   90.00
_cell.angle_beta   90.00
_cell.angle_gamma   90.00
#
_symmetry.space_group_name_H-M   'P 1'
#
loop_
_entity.id
_entity.type
_entity.pdbx_description
1 polymer ?
#
loop_
_entity_poly.entity_id
_entity_poly.type
_entity_poly.pdbx_seq_one_letter_code
_entity_poly.pdbx_strand_id
1 'polypeptide(L)'
;APDRPGLAVISWTTANPEWYAWVFIDGQTSIGPLFGAAGETSRSVQVAWLTGESHVVEVQELPSLDLLAEPLTIRPSTQPLISWTASDEAETYRLYWRDDPDGDDTLLYDGQVTADELGICRLTCPTVLDGKGGKHHFFRVEAVDVYGNESTRASWVYWAAEPDDPATITLTAGSSAGLYDISLTE
;
A
#
# COMPACT_ATOMS: atom_id res chain seq x y z
N ALA A 1 -9.23 -24.95 -20.54
CA ALA A 1 -10.01 -24.14 -19.59
C ALA A 1 -9.06 -23.09 -19.04
N PRO A 2 -9.35 -21.79 -19.20
CA PRO A 2 -8.65 -20.77 -18.44
C PRO A 2 -9.02 -20.89 -16.94
N ASP A 3 -8.23 -20.24 -16.10
CA ASP A 3 -8.57 -19.89 -14.71
C ASP A 3 -8.71 -21.04 -13.70
N ARG A 4 -7.83 -22.05 -13.77
CA ARG A 4 -7.51 -22.84 -12.56
C ARG A 4 -6.28 -22.22 -11.88
N PRO A 5 -6.37 -21.73 -10.63
CA PRO A 5 -5.22 -21.17 -9.94
C PRO A 5 -4.12 -22.22 -9.75
N GLY A 6 -2.88 -21.79 -9.97
CA GLY A 6 -1.67 -22.54 -9.64
C GLY A 6 -1.34 -22.39 -8.16
N LEU A 7 -0.65 -23.38 -7.60
CA LEU A 7 -0.06 -23.28 -6.27
C LEU A 7 1.32 -22.62 -6.39
N ALA A 8 1.45 -21.41 -5.87
CA ALA A 8 2.74 -20.77 -5.64
C ALA A 8 3.19 -21.02 -4.19
N VAL A 9 4.51 -20.92 -3.96
CA VAL A 9 5.12 -21.07 -2.64
C VAL A 9 5.86 -19.78 -2.32
N ILE A 10 5.40 -19.08 -1.28
CA ILE A 10 6.13 -17.96 -0.68
C ILE A 10 7.09 -18.58 0.34
N SER A 11 8.38 -18.27 0.25
CA SER A 11 9.40 -18.75 1.18
C SER A 11 10.28 -17.60 1.66
N TRP A 12 10.63 -17.59 2.95
CA TRP A 12 11.49 -16.58 3.57
C TRP A 12 12.40 -17.20 4.63
N THR A 13 13.39 -16.42 5.07
CA THR A 13 14.28 -16.78 6.18
C THR A 13 13.98 -15.89 7.38
N THR A 14 13.78 -16.49 8.56
CA THR A 14 13.63 -15.79 9.83
C THR A 14 14.95 -15.66 10.58
N ALA A 15 15.16 -14.52 11.23
CA ALA A 15 16.22 -14.34 12.23
C ALA A 15 15.81 -14.87 13.62
N ASN A 16 14.51 -15.09 13.85
CA ASN A 16 13.91 -15.41 15.14
C ASN A 16 13.02 -16.66 15.01
N PRO A 17 13.59 -17.88 15.04
CA PRO A 17 12.85 -19.13 14.77
C PRO A 17 11.68 -19.37 15.74
N GLU A 18 11.74 -18.81 16.95
CA GLU A 18 10.70 -18.89 17.99
C GLU A 18 9.58 -17.83 17.84
N TRP A 19 9.68 -16.86 16.93
CA TRP A 19 8.67 -15.81 16.75
C TRP A 19 7.54 -16.28 15.83
N TYR A 20 6.32 -15.80 16.09
CA TYR A 20 5.17 -16.06 15.22
C TYR A 20 5.27 -15.24 13.93
N ALA A 21 4.83 -15.78 12.79
CA ALA A 21 4.81 -15.05 11.53
C ALA A 21 3.39 -14.92 10.94
N TRP A 22 3.12 -13.78 10.31
CA TRP A 22 1.91 -13.52 9.53
C TRP A 22 2.33 -13.12 8.12
N VAL A 23 1.70 -13.71 7.11
CA VAL A 23 1.87 -13.34 5.71
C VAL A 23 0.64 -12.58 5.25
N PHE A 24 0.80 -11.31 4.89
CA PHE A 24 -0.26 -10.51 4.27
C PHE A 24 -0.09 -10.50 2.76
N ILE A 25 -1.21 -10.64 2.04
CA ILE A 25 -1.28 -10.58 0.57
C ILE A 25 -2.21 -9.43 0.20
N ASP A 26 -1.69 -8.51 -0.61
CA ASP A 26 -2.35 -7.29 -1.09
C ASP A 26 -2.98 -6.42 0.03
N GLY A 27 -2.44 -6.54 1.25
CA GLY A 27 -2.94 -5.83 2.43
C GLY A 27 -4.31 -6.27 2.94
N GLN A 28 -4.86 -7.38 2.42
CA GLN A 28 -6.22 -7.84 2.78
C GLN A 28 -6.27 -9.28 3.29
N THR A 29 -5.50 -10.19 2.68
CA THR A 29 -5.52 -11.61 3.08
C THR A 29 -4.39 -11.88 4.05
N SER A 30 -4.69 -12.29 5.28
CA SER A 30 -3.70 -12.71 6.29
C SER A 30 -3.62 -14.23 6.38
N ILE A 31 -2.40 -14.78 6.41
CA ILE A 31 -2.12 -16.19 6.68
C ILE A 31 -1.17 -16.28 7.88
N GLY A 32 -1.68 -16.73 9.02
CA GLY A 32 -0.94 -16.87 10.28
C GLY A 32 -1.87 -17.06 11.49
N PRO A 33 -1.32 -17.15 12.71
CA PRO A 33 0.10 -17.18 13.01
C PRO A 33 0.76 -18.50 12.55
N LEU A 34 1.88 -18.38 11.85
CA LEU A 34 2.75 -19.49 11.48
C LEU A 34 3.87 -19.62 12.51
N PHE A 35 4.18 -20.85 12.91
CA PHE A 35 5.24 -21.15 13.89
C PHE A 35 6.20 -22.18 13.27
N GLY A 36 7.50 -21.86 13.23
CA GLY A 36 8.54 -22.80 12.80
C GLY A 36 8.95 -23.73 13.94
N ALA A 37 9.60 -24.87 13.65
CA ALA A 37 10.18 -25.65 14.75
C ALA A 37 11.40 -24.92 15.36
N ALA A 38 11.71 -25.22 16.62
CA ALA A 38 12.83 -24.59 17.31
C ALA A 38 14.15 -24.79 16.57
N GLY A 39 14.79 -23.68 16.17
CA GLY A 39 16.00 -23.66 15.35
C GLY A 39 15.80 -23.71 13.82
N GLU A 40 14.58 -23.82 13.30
CA GLU A 40 14.30 -23.72 11.86
C GLU A 40 14.22 -22.27 11.39
N THR A 41 15.21 -21.84 10.62
CA THR A 41 15.27 -20.48 10.07
C THR A 41 14.57 -20.32 8.72
N SER A 42 14.17 -21.40 8.04
CA SER A 42 13.46 -21.34 6.76
C SER A 42 11.96 -21.57 6.95
N ARG A 43 11.13 -20.71 6.36
CA ARG A 43 9.66 -20.76 6.47
C ARG A 43 9.03 -20.65 5.09
N SER A 44 7.85 -21.24 4.91
CA SER A 44 7.10 -21.14 3.67
C SER A 44 5.59 -21.30 3.86
N VAL A 45 4.82 -20.73 2.94
CA VAL A 45 3.36 -20.89 2.85
C VAL A 45 2.95 -21.12 1.40
N GLN A 46 1.93 -21.96 1.19
CA GLN A 46 1.34 -22.19 -0.13
C GLN A 46 0.16 -21.26 -0.34
N VAL A 47 0.08 -20.68 -1.54
CA VAL A 47 -0.96 -19.73 -1.95
C VAL A 47 -1.46 -20.10 -3.34
N ALA A 48 -2.74 -19.85 -3.59
CA ALA A 48 -3.39 -20.15 -4.85
C ALA A 48 -3.62 -18.86 -5.66
N TRP A 49 -2.92 -18.72 -6.78
CA TRP A 49 -2.93 -17.52 -7.62
C TRP A 49 -3.16 -17.90 -9.09
N LEU A 50 -3.75 -17.01 -9.89
CA LEU A 50 -3.86 -17.20 -11.34
C LEU A 50 -2.52 -16.85 -12.02
N THR A 51 -2.21 -17.54 -13.11
CA THR A 51 -0.96 -17.30 -13.85
C THR A 51 -1.00 -15.93 -14.52
N GLY A 52 -0.06 -15.05 -14.15
CA GLY A 52 0.03 -13.69 -14.68
C GLY A 52 -0.51 -12.61 -13.73
N GLU A 53 -1.00 -12.97 -12.55
CA GLU A 53 -1.27 -12.01 -11.47
C GLU A 53 0.04 -11.57 -10.78
N SER A 54 0.05 -10.33 -10.30
CA SER A 54 1.09 -9.78 -9.45
C SER A 54 0.47 -9.39 -8.10
N HIS A 55 1.07 -9.88 -7.02
CA HIS A 55 0.61 -9.66 -5.66
C HIS A 55 1.71 -9.01 -4.82
N VAL A 56 1.34 -8.13 -3.90
CA VAL A 56 2.26 -7.65 -2.86
C VAL A 56 2.20 -8.63 -1.69
N VAL A 57 3.36 -9.14 -1.29
CA VAL A 57 3.51 -10.05 -0.16
C VAL A 57 4.32 -9.36 0.94
N GLU A 58 3.76 -9.36 2.14
CA GLU A 58 4.37 -8.81 3.33
C GLU A 58 4.46 -9.91 4.40
N VAL A 59 5.58 -9.99 5.12
CA VAL A 59 5.76 -10.93 6.21
C VAL A 59 6.10 -10.16 7.48
N GLN A 60 5.27 -10.30 8.51
CA GLN A 60 5.53 -9.77 9.85
C GLN A 60 5.91 -10.89 10.79
N GLU A 61 6.93 -10.68 11.62
CA GLU A 61 7.32 -11.64 12.66
C GLU A 61 7.28 -10.97 14.04
N LEU A 62 6.51 -11.54 14.98
CA LEU A 62 6.26 -10.96 16.30
C LEU A 62 6.62 -11.96 17.43
N PRO A 63 7.22 -11.49 18.54
CA PRO A 63 7.61 -12.34 19.67
C PRO A 63 6.47 -12.89 20.53
N SER A 64 5.24 -12.38 20.39
CA SER A 64 4.05 -12.87 21.10
C SER A 64 2.79 -12.72 20.23
N LEU A 65 1.78 -13.55 20.50
CA LEU A 65 0.42 -13.42 19.97
C LEU A 65 -0.36 -12.25 20.61
N ASP A 66 0.14 -11.67 21.71
CA ASP A 66 -0.45 -10.47 22.33
C ASP A 66 -0.20 -9.19 21.52
N LEU A 67 0.70 -9.26 20.53
CA LEU A 67 0.96 -8.18 19.59
C LEU A 67 0.09 -8.38 18.34
N LEU A 68 -0.62 -7.33 17.93
CA LEU A 68 -1.43 -7.33 16.72
C LEU A 68 -0.54 -7.21 15.49
N ALA A 69 -0.69 -8.16 14.56
CA ALA A 69 -0.16 -8.03 13.21
C ALA A 69 -1.22 -7.36 12.32
N GLU A 70 -0.89 -6.22 11.72
CA GLU A 70 -1.77 -5.46 10.82
C GLU A 70 -1.03 -5.18 9.50
N PRO A 71 -1.65 -5.37 8.34
CA PRO A 71 -0.97 -5.22 7.05
C PRO A 71 -0.46 -3.78 6.83
N LEU A 72 0.84 -3.65 6.57
CA LEU A 72 1.49 -2.41 6.12
C LEU A 72 1.29 -2.15 4.63
N THR A 73 0.78 -3.13 3.87
CA THR A 73 0.59 -3.10 2.41
C THR A 73 -0.46 -2.08 1.96
N ILE A 74 -0.03 -0.82 1.98
CA ILE A 74 -0.43 0.24 1.07
C ILE A 74 -0.01 -0.18 -0.34
N ARG A 75 -0.92 -0.12 -1.33
CA ARG A 75 -0.49 -0.13 -2.74
C ARG A 75 0.39 1.11 -2.97
N PRO A 76 1.64 0.97 -3.46
CA PRO A 76 2.44 2.14 -3.82
C PRO A 76 1.70 2.91 -4.90
N SER A 77 1.20 4.07 -4.51
CA SER A 77 0.49 5.00 -5.36
C SER A 77 1.01 6.37 -5.01
N THR A 78 1.39 7.14 -6.02
CA THR A 78 1.60 8.57 -5.85
C THR A 78 0.28 9.30 -5.58
N GLN A 79 -0.87 8.62 -5.67
CA GLN A 79 -2.18 9.17 -5.37
C GLN A 79 -2.93 8.32 -4.30
N PRO A 80 -2.69 8.56 -3.00
CA PRO A 80 -3.34 7.82 -1.91
C PRO A 80 -4.86 7.99 -1.86
N LEU A 81 -5.57 6.97 -1.37
CA LEU A 81 -6.96 7.08 -0.91
C LEU A 81 -6.98 7.34 0.60
N ILE A 82 -7.34 8.55 1.01
CA ILE A 82 -7.49 8.92 2.42
C ILE A 82 -8.92 8.59 2.87
N SER A 83 -9.07 7.96 4.04
CA SER A 83 -10.38 7.56 4.59
C SER A 83 -10.50 7.98 6.06
N TRP A 84 -11.66 8.51 6.45
CA TRP A 84 -11.93 8.96 7.82
C TRP A 84 -13.41 8.82 8.16
N THR A 85 -13.74 8.78 9.46
CA THR A 85 -15.12 8.82 9.93
C THR A 85 -15.68 10.24 9.79
N ALA A 86 -16.91 10.36 9.30
CA ALA A 86 -17.60 11.63 9.21
C ALA A 86 -17.86 12.26 10.59
N SER A 87 -17.99 13.59 10.62
CA SER A 87 -18.43 14.37 11.78
C SER A 87 -19.80 14.97 11.52
N ASP A 88 -20.70 14.88 12.50
CA ASP A 88 -22.06 15.43 12.42
C ASP A 88 -22.10 16.97 12.35
N GLU A 89 -20.99 17.63 12.70
CA GLU A 89 -20.84 19.10 12.66
C GLU A 89 -20.11 19.60 11.39
N ALA A 90 -19.69 18.71 10.49
CA ALA A 90 -18.95 19.08 9.28
C ALA A 90 -19.87 19.57 8.14
N GLU A 91 -19.66 20.80 7.70
CA GLU A 91 -20.19 21.30 6.43
C GLU A 91 -19.24 20.97 5.27
N THR A 92 -17.91 21.08 5.49
CA THR A 92 -16.86 20.70 4.54
C THR A 92 -15.69 19.99 5.26
N TYR A 93 -14.75 19.46 4.47
CA TYR A 93 -13.49 18.91 4.95
C TYR A 93 -12.30 19.58 4.25
N ARG A 94 -11.22 19.77 4.99
CA ARG A 94 -9.92 20.22 4.46
C ARG A 94 -8.89 19.10 4.54
N LEU A 95 -8.26 18.76 3.40
CA LEU A 95 -7.11 17.85 3.35
C LEU A 95 -5.82 18.66 3.28
N TYR A 96 -4.90 18.38 4.20
CA TYR A 96 -3.56 18.94 4.26
C TYR A 96 -2.52 17.85 4.02
N TRP A 97 -1.37 18.25 3.48
CA TRP A 97 -0.23 17.38 3.15
C TRP A 97 1.09 18.06 3.47
N ARG A 98 2.07 17.26 3.87
CA ARG A 98 3.48 17.65 3.97
C ARG A 98 4.38 16.42 3.82
N ASP A 99 5.61 16.63 3.39
CA ASP A 99 6.61 15.58 3.17
C ASP A 99 7.85 15.68 4.07
N ASP A 100 7.73 16.50 5.12
CA ASP A 100 8.63 16.64 6.25
C ASP A 100 7.76 16.64 7.55
N PRO A 101 8.09 15.84 8.59
CA PRO A 101 7.34 15.85 9.85
C PRO A 101 7.39 17.17 10.64
N ASP A 102 8.37 18.04 10.38
CA ASP A 102 8.50 19.37 10.98
C ASP A 102 8.14 20.49 10.00
N GLY A 103 7.77 20.15 8.75
CA GLY A 103 7.36 21.09 7.71
C GLY A 103 5.94 21.66 7.88
N ASP A 104 5.71 22.78 7.20
CA ASP A 104 4.40 23.45 7.09
C ASP A 104 3.39 22.62 6.28
N ASP A 105 2.12 22.70 6.67
CA ASP A 105 1.02 22.04 5.95
C ASP A 105 0.70 22.76 4.62
N THR A 106 0.63 22.01 3.53
CA THR A 106 0.03 22.47 2.26
C THR A 106 -1.43 22.02 2.19
N LEU A 107 -2.37 22.93 1.94
CA LEU A 107 -3.77 22.59 1.68
C LEU A 107 -3.93 21.97 0.27
N LEU A 108 -4.44 20.73 0.20
CA LEU A 108 -4.69 20.02 -1.06
C LEU A 108 -6.18 19.96 -1.45
N TYR A 109 -7.09 20.09 -0.49
CA TYR A 109 -8.54 20.05 -0.70
C TYR A 109 -9.26 20.93 0.30
N ASP A 110 -10.32 21.61 -0.14
CA ASP A 110 -11.34 22.26 0.70
C ASP A 110 -12.69 22.08 0.00
N GLY A 111 -13.61 21.33 0.60
CA GLY A 111 -14.90 21.02 -0.01
C GLY A 111 -15.71 19.93 0.69
N GLN A 112 -16.89 19.61 0.15
CA GLN A 112 -17.77 18.59 0.72
C GLN A 112 -17.31 17.18 0.35
N VAL A 113 -17.36 16.25 1.32
CA VAL A 113 -17.09 14.82 1.08
C VAL A 113 -18.23 14.00 1.68
N THR A 114 -18.97 13.28 0.83
CA THR A 114 -20.08 12.43 1.26
C THR A 114 -19.56 11.16 1.93
N ALA A 115 -20.15 10.82 3.08
CA ALA A 115 -19.90 9.55 3.75
C ALA A 115 -20.65 8.38 3.10
N ASP A 116 -20.15 7.16 3.24
CA ASP A 116 -20.88 5.94 2.90
C ASP A 116 -21.92 5.54 3.97
N GLU A 117 -22.60 4.41 3.77
CA GLU A 117 -23.61 3.86 4.69
C GLU A 117 -23.06 3.51 6.08
N LEU A 118 -21.74 3.46 6.26
CA LEU A 118 -21.04 3.21 7.53
C LEU A 118 -20.53 4.51 8.18
N GLY A 119 -20.83 5.68 7.60
CA GLY A 119 -20.32 6.97 8.06
C GLY A 119 -18.86 7.22 7.71
N ILE A 120 -18.30 6.51 6.71
CA ILE A 120 -16.90 6.67 6.28
C ILE A 120 -16.81 7.56 5.05
N CYS A 121 -16.16 8.71 5.19
CA CYS A 121 -15.73 9.57 4.09
C CYS A 121 -14.46 8.98 3.44
N ARG A 122 -14.35 9.09 2.11
CA ARG A 122 -13.15 8.71 1.36
C ARG A 122 -12.83 9.75 0.30
N LEU A 123 -11.56 10.14 0.20
CA LEU A 123 -11.06 11.09 -0.78
C LEU A 123 -9.74 10.58 -1.38
N THR A 124 -9.74 10.35 -2.69
CA THR A 124 -8.49 10.18 -3.44
C THR A 124 -7.74 11.51 -3.41
N CYS A 125 -6.47 11.49 -3.04
CA CYS A 125 -5.62 12.67 -2.95
C CYS A 125 -5.70 13.49 -4.25
N PRO A 126 -6.13 14.77 -4.23
CA PRO A 126 -6.30 15.56 -5.45
C PRO A 126 -5.00 15.81 -6.21
N THR A 127 -3.87 15.70 -5.53
CA THR A 127 -2.52 15.86 -6.10
C THR A 127 -1.84 14.50 -6.22
N VAL A 128 -1.32 14.20 -7.41
CA VAL A 128 -0.39 13.08 -7.62
C VAL A 128 0.99 13.48 -7.10
N LEU A 129 1.56 12.70 -6.19
CA LEU A 129 2.88 12.89 -5.58
C LEU A 129 4.03 12.37 -6.46
N ASP A 130 3.89 12.54 -7.77
CA ASP A 130 4.88 12.14 -8.78
C ASP A 130 6.17 12.94 -8.64
N GLY A 131 7.33 12.29 -8.78
CA GLY A 131 8.64 12.86 -8.44
C GLY A 131 8.85 13.10 -6.94
N LYS A 132 7.95 12.63 -6.07
CA LYS A 132 8.05 12.67 -4.61
C LYS A 132 7.87 11.30 -3.96
N GLY A 133 7.87 10.22 -4.75
CA GLY A 133 7.85 8.84 -4.26
C GLY A 133 9.12 8.44 -3.50
N GLY A 134 9.12 7.23 -2.95
CA GLY A 134 10.24 6.67 -2.19
C GLY A 134 10.37 7.22 -0.77
N LYS A 135 9.31 7.82 -0.20
CA LYS A 135 9.31 8.35 1.17
C LYS A 135 7.93 8.37 1.84
N HIS A 136 7.94 8.56 3.16
CA HIS A 136 6.73 8.85 3.93
C HIS A 136 6.25 10.28 3.70
N HIS A 137 4.93 10.41 3.57
CA HIS A 137 4.17 11.65 3.53
C HIS A 137 3.20 11.68 4.70
N PHE A 138 2.87 12.88 5.17
CA PHE A 138 1.94 13.09 6.27
C PHE A 138 0.71 13.80 5.72
N PHE A 139 -0.45 13.22 6.00
CA PHE A 139 -1.75 13.79 5.65
C PHE A 139 -2.50 14.18 6.92
N ARG A 140 -3.28 15.27 6.85
CA ARG A 140 -4.18 15.75 7.91
C ARG A 140 -5.54 16.02 7.30
N VAL A 141 -6.62 15.70 8.01
CA VAL A 141 -7.98 16.11 7.63
C VAL A 141 -8.61 16.82 8.81
N GLU A 142 -9.27 17.94 8.51
CA GLU A 142 -10.13 18.65 9.43
C GLU A 142 -11.56 18.66 8.90
N ALA A 143 -12.52 18.44 9.79
CA ALA A 143 -13.88 18.90 9.58
C ALA A 143 -13.92 20.43 9.72
N VAL A 144 -14.74 21.08 8.90
CA VAL A 144 -15.00 22.52 8.95
C VAL A 144 -16.49 22.73 9.18
N ASP A 145 -16.84 23.47 10.23
CA ASP A 145 -18.24 23.75 10.56
C ASP A 145 -18.85 24.86 9.67
N VAL A 146 -20.16 25.10 9.84
CA VAL A 146 -20.91 26.15 9.11
C VAL A 146 -20.40 27.58 9.36
N TYR A 147 -19.59 27.80 10.41
CA TYR A 147 -18.97 29.08 10.73
C TYR A 147 -17.51 29.19 10.23
N GLY A 148 -16.97 28.12 9.64
CA GLY A 148 -15.59 28.05 9.14
C GLY A 148 -14.55 27.63 10.18
N ASN A 149 -14.96 27.13 11.35
CA ASN A 149 -14.03 26.62 12.36
C ASN A 149 -13.52 25.23 11.98
N GLU A 150 -12.21 25.01 12.07
CA GLU A 150 -11.59 23.68 11.91
C GLU A 150 -11.65 22.86 13.20
N SER A 151 -11.76 21.54 13.05
CA SER A 151 -11.70 20.56 14.12
C SER A 151 -10.29 20.39 14.72
N THR A 152 -10.11 19.35 15.53
CA THR A 152 -8.79 18.91 16.03
C THR A 152 -8.24 17.72 15.25
N ARG A 153 -7.49 18.03 14.18
CA ARG A 153 -6.32 17.36 13.61
C ARG A 153 -6.27 15.83 13.78
N ALA A 154 -6.99 15.12 12.91
CA ALA A 154 -6.66 13.73 12.58
C ALA A 154 -5.46 13.72 11.60
N SER A 155 -4.47 12.85 11.85
CA SER A 155 -3.28 12.72 11.00
C SER A 155 -2.97 11.27 10.64
N TRP A 156 -2.47 11.08 9.42
CA TRP A 156 -2.08 9.78 8.88
C TRP A 156 -0.69 9.86 8.26
N VAL A 157 0.03 8.74 8.30
CA VAL A 157 1.29 8.55 7.58
C VAL A 157 1.01 7.65 6.38
N TYR A 158 1.51 8.03 5.21
CA TYR A 158 1.36 7.28 3.97
C TYR A 158 2.72 7.14 3.30
N TRP A 159 3.11 5.92 2.92
CA TRP A 159 4.29 5.71 2.07
C TRP A 159 3.89 5.86 0.60
N ALA A 160 4.42 6.89 -0.07
CA ALA A 160 4.28 7.01 -1.51
C ALA A 160 5.52 6.40 -2.18
N ALA A 161 5.30 5.58 -3.19
CA ALA A 161 6.31 5.20 -4.17
C ALA A 161 5.67 5.25 -5.55
N GLU A 162 6.50 5.61 -6.53
CA GLU A 162 6.15 5.46 -7.94
C GLU A 162 6.11 3.95 -8.27
N PRO A 163 5.21 3.51 -9.16
CA PRO A 163 5.30 2.15 -9.70
C PRO A 163 6.59 2.03 -10.52
N ASP A 164 7.22 0.86 -10.53
CA ASP A 164 8.36 0.60 -11.39
C ASP A 164 7.99 0.85 -12.86
N ASP A 165 8.85 1.56 -13.59
CA ASP A 165 8.64 1.81 -15.02
C ASP A 165 8.54 0.47 -15.78
N PRO A 166 7.53 0.28 -16.65
CA PRO A 166 7.41 -0.95 -17.41
C PRO A 166 8.59 -1.08 -18.38
N ALA A 167 9.42 -2.11 -18.16
CA ALA A 167 10.67 -2.32 -18.89
C ALA A 167 10.48 -2.22 -20.41
N THR A 168 11.28 -1.36 -21.05
CA THR A 168 11.09 -1.01 -22.45
C THR A 168 11.68 -2.08 -23.36
N ILE A 169 10.83 -2.80 -24.08
CA ILE A 169 11.25 -3.76 -25.11
C ILE A 169 11.57 -3.01 -26.40
N THR A 170 12.83 -3.01 -26.80
CA THR A 170 13.25 -2.48 -28.10
C THR A 170 13.50 -3.63 -29.08
N LEU A 171 12.90 -3.54 -30.28
CA LEU A 171 13.12 -4.46 -31.39
C LEU A 171 14.08 -3.85 -32.40
N THR A 172 15.29 -4.40 -32.53
CA THR A 172 16.23 -4.05 -33.59
C THR A 172 16.22 -5.11 -34.68
N ALA A 173 16.48 -4.72 -35.92
CA ALA A 173 16.59 -5.66 -37.03
C ALA A 173 17.80 -6.58 -36.79
N GLY A 174 17.55 -7.89 -36.72
CA GLY A 174 18.59 -8.87 -36.44
C GLY A 174 19.51 -9.09 -37.64
N SER A 175 20.56 -9.89 -37.41
CA SER A 175 21.61 -10.20 -38.40
C SER A 175 21.15 -10.88 -39.72
N SER A 176 19.85 -11.17 -39.88
CA SER A 176 19.28 -11.73 -41.12
C SER A 176 17.83 -11.27 -41.30
N ALA A 177 17.40 -11.14 -42.57
CA ALA A 177 16.06 -10.66 -42.91
C ALA A 177 14.96 -11.53 -42.28
N GLY A 178 14.06 -10.90 -41.52
CA GLY A 178 12.98 -11.56 -40.80
C GLY A 178 13.31 -11.96 -39.35
N LEU A 179 14.55 -11.76 -38.89
CA LEU A 179 14.92 -11.87 -37.48
C LEU A 179 14.92 -10.49 -36.81
N TYR A 180 14.62 -10.47 -35.51
CA TYR A 180 14.75 -9.29 -34.65
C TYR A 180 15.57 -9.68 -33.43
N ASP A 181 16.50 -8.82 -33.04
CA ASP A 181 17.16 -8.91 -31.75
C ASP A 181 16.28 -8.19 -30.72
N ILE A 182 16.05 -8.84 -29.58
CA ILE A 182 15.22 -8.33 -28.49
C ILE A 182 16.17 -7.95 -27.35
N SER A 183 16.22 -6.66 -27.00
CA SER A 183 16.89 -6.17 -25.81
C SER A 183 15.89 -5.60 -24.82
N LEU A 184 15.93 -6.10 -23.59
CA LEU A 184 15.28 -5.47 -22.45
C LEU A 184 16.25 -4.43 -21.87
N THR A 185 15.75 -3.22 -21.61
CA THR A 185 16.44 -2.24 -20.79
C THR A 185 15.57 -1.99 -19.57
N GLU A 186 16.14 -2.25 -18.39
CA GLU A 186 15.68 -1.74 -17.09
C GLU A 186 16.19 -0.30 -16.89
#